data_AF-A0A7V3NBU6-F1
#
_entry.id   AF-A0A7V3NBU6-F1
#
_cell.length_a   1.000
_cell.length_b   1.000
_cell.length_c   1.000
_cell.angle_alpha   90.00
_cell.angle_beta   90.00
_cell.angle_gamma   90.00
#
_symmetry.space_group_name_H-M   'P 1'
#
loop_
_entity.id
_entity.type
_entity.pdbx_description
1 polymer ?
#
loop_
_entity_poly.entity_id
_entity_poly.type
_entity_poly.pdbx_seq_one_letter_code
_entity_poly.pdbx_strand_id
1 'polypeptide(L)'
;MSEHPTSTEERAKRVLDTALAIFAQQPDWVSFYRQVFARGGVVRRMFPTPESLAEFERTETYRQLQRMLAQLRADSRGPSQRGDQTSVITVRIPRAVHENIRREAYELETTVNQLCISKLLQVIAPELVLRTTGGRFGHNPEPPPAGELTPPAEAVAESPAPPPEQRQAT
;
A
#
# COMPACT_ATOMS: atom_id res chain seq x y z
N MET A 1 43.31 18.91 -0.69
CA MET A 1 42.12 18.40 0.00
C MET A 1 41.52 17.34 -0.89
N SER A 2 41.93 16.09 -0.71
CA SER A 2 41.56 15.00 -1.61
C SER A 2 40.21 14.43 -1.16
N GLU A 3 39.20 14.58 -2.01
CA GLU A 3 37.88 13.98 -1.84
C GLU A 3 38.02 12.45 -1.92
N HIS A 4 37.98 11.77 -0.77
CA HIS A 4 37.82 10.33 -0.77
C HIS A 4 36.41 10.01 -1.28
N PRO A 5 36.25 9.08 -2.23
CA PRO A 5 34.93 8.57 -2.57
C PRO A 5 34.37 7.91 -1.32
N THR A 6 33.40 8.56 -0.66
CA THR A 6 32.74 7.97 0.50
C THR A 6 32.22 6.59 0.11
N SER A 7 32.70 5.56 0.80
CA SER A 7 32.38 4.18 0.46
C SER A 7 30.86 3.95 0.55
N THR A 8 30.35 2.92 -0.13
CA THR A 8 28.91 2.57 -0.03
C THR A 8 28.49 2.38 1.42
N GLU A 9 29.37 1.84 2.27
CA GLU A 9 29.13 1.69 3.71
C GLU A 9 29.07 3.02 4.46
N GLU A 10 29.96 3.97 4.17
CA GLU A 10 29.94 5.29 4.80
C GLU A 10 28.69 6.07 4.40
N ARG A 11 28.30 6.00 3.13
CA ARG A 11 27.06 6.61 2.64
C ARG A 11 25.85 5.95 3.29
N ALA A 12 25.83 4.62 3.39
CA ALA A 12 24.76 3.88 4.06
C ALA A 12 24.65 4.28 5.55
N LYS A 13 25.77 4.37 6.26
CA LYS A 13 25.79 4.83 7.66
C LYS A 13 25.21 6.23 7.81
N ARG A 14 25.58 7.18 6.95
CA ARG A 14 25.02 8.54 6.97
C ARG A 14 23.51 8.55 6.70
N VAL A 15 23.03 7.70 5.79
CA VAL A 15 21.58 7.52 5.57
C VAL A 15 20.92 7.02 6.85
N LEU A 16 21.49 6.00 7.49
CA LEU A 16 20.93 5.41 8.71
C LEU A 16 20.89 6.43 9.86
N ASP A 17 21.99 7.14 10.11
CA ASP A 17 22.09 8.15 11.17
C ASP A 17 21.03 9.25 10.97
N THR A 18 20.87 9.71 9.73
CA THR A 18 19.84 10.70 9.39
C THR A 18 18.43 10.14 9.58
N ALA A 19 18.18 8.91 9.15
CA ALA A 19 16.87 8.28 9.30
C ALA A 19 16.51 8.03 10.77
N LEU A 20 17.49 7.64 11.61
CA LEU A 20 17.31 7.49 13.05
C LEU A 20 16.94 8.83 13.71
N ALA A 21 17.63 9.92 13.33
CA ALA A 21 17.32 11.26 13.84
C ALA A 21 15.90 11.73 13.45
N ILE A 22 15.44 11.39 12.24
CA ILE A 22 14.06 11.65 11.80
C ILE A 22 13.09 10.78 12.60
N PHE A 23 13.36 9.48 12.72
CA PHE A 23 12.49 8.52 13.41
C PHE A 23 12.33 8.80 14.91
N ALA A 24 13.38 9.30 15.57
CA ALA A 24 13.33 9.70 16.98
C ALA A 24 12.30 10.81 17.26
N GLN A 25 11.95 11.61 16.24
CA GLN A 25 10.90 12.64 16.34
C GLN A 25 9.49 12.05 16.24
N GLN A 26 9.36 10.73 16.08
CA GLN A 26 8.09 10.00 15.90
C GLN A 26 7.20 10.63 14.81
N PRO A 27 7.72 10.85 13.60
CA PRO A 27 6.94 11.39 12.50
C PRO A 27 5.85 10.41 12.09
N ASP A 28 4.83 10.89 11.39
CA ASP A 28 3.94 9.98 10.68
C ASP A 28 4.70 9.24 9.56
N TRP A 29 4.18 8.07 9.18
CA TRP A 29 4.86 7.21 8.20
C TRP A 29 5.03 7.86 6.83
N VAL A 30 4.14 8.78 6.43
CA VAL A 30 4.20 9.45 5.13
C VAL A 30 5.30 10.50 5.14
N SER A 31 5.38 11.32 6.19
CA SER A 31 6.47 12.27 6.40
C SER A 31 7.82 11.58 6.44
N PHE A 32 7.93 10.43 7.12
CA PHE A 32 9.15 9.62 7.11
C PHE A 32 9.48 9.12 5.69
N TYR A 33 8.51 8.55 4.99
CA TYR A 33 8.69 8.06 3.63
C TYR A 33 9.17 9.17 2.67
N ARG A 34 8.55 10.36 2.75
CA ARG A 34 8.90 11.53 1.94
C ARG A 34 10.34 12.01 2.18
N GLN A 35 10.77 12.04 3.44
CA GLN A 35 12.11 12.51 3.78
C GLN A 35 13.20 11.47 3.46
N VAL A 36 12.90 10.18 3.61
CA VAL A 36 13.90 9.12 3.47
C VAL A 36 13.93 8.52 2.06
N PHE A 37 12.78 8.09 1.53
CA PHE A 37 12.70 7.24 0.33
C PHE A 37 12.24 7.95 -0.95
N ALA A 38 11.46 9.04 -0.84
CA ALA A 38 10.86 9.68 -2.00
C ALA A 38 11.89 10.29 -2.97
N ARG A 39 11.40 10.78 -4.12
CA ARG A 39 12.23 11.49 -5.10
C ARG A 39 12.81 12.75 -4.46
N GLY A 40 14.10 12.72 -4.12
CA GLY A 40 14.77 13.78 -3.36
C GLY A 40 14.89 13.53 -1.86
N GLY A 41 14.49 12.36 -1.35
CA GLY A 41 14.78 11.90 0.00
C GLY A 41 16.26 11.54 0.18
N VAL A 42 16.68 11.33 1.43
CA VAL A 42 18.08 11.10 1.81
C VAL A 42 18.70 9.94 1.04
N VAL A 43 17.96 8.84 0.84
CA VAL A 43 18.45 7.68 0.08
C VAL A 43 18.79 8.08 -1.37
N ARG A 44 17.89 8.80 -2.05
CA ARG A 44 18.08 9.22 -3.45
C ARG A 44 19.17 10.27 -3.62
N ARG A 45 19.45 11.08 -2.59
CA ARG A 45 20.57 12.04 -2.61
C ARG A 45 21.92 11.33 -2.45
N MET A 46 21.99 10.32 -1.60
CA MET A 46 23.24 9.59 -1.30
C MET A 46 23.58 8.53 -2.35
N PHE A 47 22.55 7.98 -3.01
CA PHE A 47 22.64 6.98 -4.08
C PHE A 47 21.89 7.46 -5.33
N PRO A 48 22.46 8.43 -6.07
CA PRO A 48 21.77 9.09 -7.18
C PRO A 48 21.67 8.21 -8.43
N THR A 49 22.59 7.26 -8.62
CA THR A 49 22.58 6.36 -9.79
C THR A 49 21.78 5.10 -9.51
N PRO A 50 21.07 4.53 -10.50
CA PRO A 50 20.34 3.27 -10.34
C PRO A 50 21.20 2.12 -9.80
N GLU A 51 22.45 2.03 -10.26
CA GLU A 51 23.38 0.96 -9.88
C GLU A 51 23.77 1.09 -8.40
N SER A 52 24.16 2.29 -7.96
CA SER A 52 24.53 2.52 -6.56
C SER A 52 23.36 2.36 -5.60
N LEU A 53 22.15 2.69 -6.05
CA LEU A 53 20.94 2.46 -5.27
C LEU A 53 20.63 0.96 -5.16
N ALA A 54 20.74 0.21 -6.25
CA ALA A 54 20.52 -1.23 -6.25
C ALA A 54 21.53 -1.97 -5.35
N GLU A 55 22.77 -1.49 -5.26
CA GLU A 55 23.74 -1.99 -4.27
C GLU A 55 23.30 -1.67 -2.84
N PHE A 56 22.89 -0.42 -2.58
CA PHE A 56 22.42 0.01 -1.26
C PHE A 56 21.19 -0.78 -0.79
N GLU A 57 20.24 -1.09 -1.68
CA GLU A 57 19.02 -1.84 -1.39
C GLU A 57 19.30 -3.27 -0.90
N ARG A 58 20.49 -3.82 -1.17
CA ARG A 58 20.92 -5.14 -0.68
C ARG A 58 21.56 -5.10 0.70
N THR A 59 21.81 -3.91 1.24
CA THR A 59 22.48 -3.73 2.53
C THR A 59 21.54 -3.96 3.72
N GLU A 60 22.11 -4.25 4.90
CA GLU A 60 21.34 -4.33 6.14
C GLU A 60 20.76 -2.97 6.55
N THR A 61 21.43 -1.87 6.18
CA THR A 61 20.90 -0.51 6.41
C THR A 61 19.55 -0.34 5.76
N TYR A 62 19.40 -0.74 4.50
CA TYR A 62 18.12 -0.62 3.80
C TYR A 62 17.02 -1.45 4.47
N ARG A 63 17.33 -2.68 4.92
CA ARG A 63 16.39 -3.51 5.69
C ARG A 63 15.97 -2.82 6.99
N GLN A 64 16.91 -2.17 7.69
CA GLN A 64 16.61 -1.42 8.90
C GLN A 64 15.65 -0.24 8.63
N LEU A 65 15.86 0.52 7.55
CA LEU A 65 14.94 1.60 7.15
C LEU A 65 13.53 1.07 6.86
N GLN A 66 13.43 -0.10 6.21
CA GLN A 66 12.14 -0.74 5.97
C GLN A 66 11.44 -1.19 7.26
N ARG A 67 12.19 -1.71 8.24
CA ARG A 67 11.63 -2.04 9.58
C ARG A 67 11.09 -0.80 10.28
N MET A 68 11.83 0.31 10.26
CA MET A 68 11.40 1.59 10.84
C MET A 68 10.11 2.10 10.18
N LEU A 69 10.03 2.06 8.85
CA LEU A 69 8.82 2.44 8.12
C LEU A 69 7.64 1.52 8.46
N ALA A 70 7.86 0.22 8.57
CA ALA A 70 6.83 -0.74 8.95
C ALA A 70 6.28 -0.48 10.37
N GLN A 71 7.16 -0.12 11.31
CA GLN A 71 6.78 0.26 12.66
C GLN A 71 5.88 1.51 12.67
N LEU A 72 6.30 2.60 12.01
CA LEU A 72 5.47 3.82 11.93
C LEU A 72 4.09 3.54 11.33
N ARG A 73 4.00 2.62 10.36
CA ARG A 73 2.72 2.22 9.77
C ARG A 73 1.84 1.41 10.72
N ALA A 74 2.43 0.57 11.56
CA ALA A 74 1.70 -0.15 12.59
C ALA A 74 1.13 0.82 13.64
N ASP A 75 1.90 1.84 14.01
CA ASP A 75 1.51 2.85 15.00
C ASP A 75 0.50 3.86 14.43
N SER A 76 0.54 4.12 13.13
CA SER A 76 -0.38 5.04 12.42
C SER A 76 -1.78 4.47 12.17
N ARG A 77 -2.22 3.44 12.90
CA ARG A 77 -3.57 2.85 12.81
C ARG A 77 -4.69 3.78 13.34
N GLY A 78 -4.35 4.98 13.81
CA GLY A 78 -5.31 6.05 14.17
C GLY A 78 -5.74 6.93 12.98
N PRO A 79 -6.76 7.79 13.16
CA PRO A 79 -7.22 8.71 12.12
C PRO A 79 -6.06 9.61 11.66
N SER A 80 -5.74 9.52 10.38
CA SER A 80 -4.64 10.22 9.72
C SER A 80 -4.70 11.70 10.03
N GLN A 81 -3.62 12.26 10.59
CA GLN A 81 -3.55 13.70 10.79
C GLN A 81 -3.59 14.41 9.43
N ARG A 82 -4.49 15.39 9.39
CA ARG A 82 -4.85 16.31 8.30
C ARG A 82 -3.62 16.72 7.48
N GLY A 83 -3.59 16.39 6.18
CA GLY A 83 -2.62 17.03 5.28
C GLY A 83 -2.47 16.40 3.91
N ASP A 84 -2.32 15.07 3.81
CA ASP A 84 -2.03 14.44 2.52
C ASP A 84 -3.30 13.98 1.81
N GLN A 85 -3.45 14.41 0.56
CA GLN A 85 -4.55 14.03 -0.31
C GLN A 85 -4.41 12.55 -0.66
N THR A 86 -5.26 11.69 -0.08
CA THR A 86 -5.30 10.27 -0.41
C THR A 86 -5.65 10.09 -1.89
N SER A 87 -4.70 9.57 -2.66
CA SER A 87 -4.90 9.20 -4.06
C SER A 87 -5.31 7.73 -4.17
N VAL A 88 -6.34 7.44 -4.96
CA VAL A 88 -6.81 6.07 -5.21
C VAL A 88 -6.18 5.54 -6.50
N ILE A 89 -5.63 4.32 -6.45
CA ILE A 89 -5.13 3.60 -7.62
C ILE A 89 -5.97 2.34 -7.80
N THR A 90 -6.58 2.17 -8.97
CA THR A 90 -7.28 0.94 -9.34
C THR A 90 -6.39 0.09 -10.23
N VAL A 91 -6.03 -1.11 -9.78
CA VAL A 91 -5.17 -2.05 -10.52
C VAL A 91 -6.00 -3.20 -11.08
N ARG A 92 -5.87 -3.48 -12.37
CA ARG A 92 -6.44 -4.68 -13.00
C ARG A 92 -5.46 -5.83 -12.91
N ILE A 93 -5.79 -6.87 -12.14
CA ILE A 93 -4.96 -8.07 -11.97
C ILE A 93 -5.78 -9.34 -12.27
N PRO A 94 -5.14 -10.43 -12.74
CA PRO A 94 -5.82 -11.71 -12.91
C PRO A 94 -6.42 -12.23 -11.59
N ARG A 95 -7.56 -12.92 -11.66
CA ARG A 95 -8.27 -13.46 -10.49
C ARG A 95 -7.35 -14.32 -9.60
N ALA A 96 -6.53 -15.18 -10.20
CA ALA A 96 -5.60 -16.02 -9.44
C ALA A 96 -4.60 -15.21 -8.59
N VAL A 97 -4.12 -14.07 -9.11
CA VAL A 97 -3.22 -13.17 -8.38
C VAL A 97 -3.96 -12.52 -7.21
N HIS A 98 -5.18 -12.04 -7.44
CA HIS A 98 -6.01 -11.46 -6.40
C HIS A 98 -6.30 -12.45 -5.26
N GLU A 99 -6.63 -13.72 -5.57
CA GLU A 99 -6.87 -14.74 -4.54
C GLU A 99 -5.61 -15.08 -3.73
N ASN A 100 -4.44 -15.10 -4.37
CA ASN A 100 -3.18 -15.27 -3.65
C ASN A 100 -2.92 -14.12 -2.66
N ILE A 101 -3.15 -12.87 -3.08
CA ILE A 101 -3.02 -11.70 -2.20
C ILE A 101 -4.02 -11.81 -1.03
N ARG A 102 -5.26 -12.20 -1.29
CA ARG A 102 -6.28 -12.38 -0.25
C ARG A 102 -5.84 -13.43 0.78
N ARG A 103 -5.34 -14.58 0.32
CA ARG A 103 -4.87 -15.66 1.20
C ARG A 103 -3.66 -15.21 2.03
N GLU A 104 -2.67 -14.58 1.41
CA GLU A 104 -1.48 -14.08 2.12
C GLU A 104 -1.86 -13.01 3.16
N ALA A 105 -2.80 -12.12 2.84
CA ALA A 105 -3.29 -11.13 3.80
C ALA A 105 -3.96 -11.80 5.02
N TYR A 106 -4.72 -12.88 4.79
CA TYR A 106 -5.32 -13.68 5.84
C TYR A 106 -4.26 -14.37 6.72
N GLU A 107 -3.25 -15.00 6.12
CA GLU A 107 -2.13 -15.64 6.82
C GLU A 107 -1.32 -14.66 7.69
N LEU A 108 -1.19 -13.41 7.23
CA LEU A 108 -0.47 -12.33 7.92
C LEU A 108 -1.37 -11.46 8.81
N GLU A 109 -2.63 -11.86 9.05
CA GLU A 109 -3.61 -11.14 9.88
C GLU A 109 -3.73 -9.64 9.53
N THR A 110 -3.69 -9.33 8.23
CA THR A 110 -3.74 -7.96 7.72
C THR A 110 -4.83 -7.81 6.66
N THR A 111 -5.21 -6.57 6.35
CA THR A 111 -6.16 -6.33 5.25
C THR A 111 -5.45 -6.41 3.89
N VAL A 112 -6.19 -6.77 2.84
CA VAL A 112 -5.69 -6.78 1.46
C VAL A 112 -5.04 -5.45 1.10
N ASN A 113 -5.65 -4.33 1.47
CA ASN A 113 -5.11 -3.00 1.20
C ASN A 113 -3.78 -2.75 1.94
N GLN A 114 -3.69 -3.11 3.22
CA GLN A 114 -2.46 -2.97 3.99
C GLN A 114 -1.31 -3.81 3.41
N LEU A 115 -1.60 -5.06 3.00
CA LEU A 115 -0.63 -5.91 2.32
C LEU A 115 -0.22 -5.32 0.96
N CYS A 116 -1.17 -4.86 0.14
CA CYS A 116 -0.90 -4.22 -1.14
C CYS A 116 -0.01 -2.98 -0.97
N ILE A 117 -0.32 -2.09 -0.03
CA ILE A 117 0.52 -0.92 0.26
C ILE A 117 1.93 -1.38 0.70
N SER A 118 2.03 -2.40 1.56
CA SER A 118 3.33 -2.95 1.97
C SER A 118 4.15 -3.47 0.81
N LYS A 119 3.52 -4.18 -0.14
CA LYS A 119 4.19 -4.67 -1.36
C LYS A 119 4.56 -3.54 -2.31
N LEU A 120 3.71 -2.51 -2.47
CA LEU A 120 3.99 -1.34 -3.31
C LEU A 120 5.13 -0.46 -2.79
N LEU A 121 5.34 -0.44 -1.47
CA LEU A 121 6.45 0.29 -0.85
C LEU A 121 7.79 -0.44 -0.97
N GLN A 122 7.78 -1.75 -1.26
CA GLN A 122 9.01 -2.48 -1.53
C GLN A 122 9.54 -2.11 -2.92
N VAL A 123 10.85 -1.91 -3.02
CA VAL A 123 11.48 -1.64 -4.31
C VAL A 123 11.50 -2.92 -5.13
N ILE A 124 11.00 -2.81 -6.36
CA ILE A 124 11.09 -3.84 -7.38
C ILE A 124 12.39 -3.59 -8.15
N ALA A 125 13.19 -4.64 -8.36
CA ALA A 125 14.40 -4.56 -9.15
C ALA A 125 14.07 -4.04 -10.58
N PRO A 126 14.83 -3.05 -11.12
CA PRO A 126 14.51 -2.40 -12.40
C PRO A 126 14.27 -3.35 -13.59
N GLU A 127 14.92 -4.51 -13.58
CA GLU A 127 14.81 -5.57 -14.59
C GLU A 127 13.48 -6.34 -14.55
N LEU A 128 12.76 -6.31 -13.43
CA LEU A 128 11.46 -6.98 -13.26
C LEU A 128 10.28 -6.08 -13.62
N VAL A 129 10.53 -4.80 -13.90
CA VAL A 129 9.51 -3.88 -14.39
C VAL A 129 9.30 -4.15 -15.87
N LEU A 130 8.16 -4.76 -16.21
CA LEU A 130 7.75 -4.96 -17.60
C LEU A 130 7.62 -3.61 -18.30
N ARG A 131 8.63 -3.25 -19.10
CA ARG A 131 8.59 -2.06 -19.95
C ARG A 131 7.69 -2.38 -21.15
N THR A 132 6.41 -2.04 -21.05
CA THR A 132 5.53 -2.14 -22.21
C THR A 132 5.97 -1.11 -23.25
N THR A 133 6.54 -1.58 -24.35
CA THR A 133 6.67 -0.80 -25.58
C THR A 133 5.27 -0.50 -26.13
N GLY A 134 4.75 0.71 -25.91
CA GLY A 134 3.61 1.24 -26.68
C GLY A 134 2.22 1.26 -26.03
N GLY A 135 2.09 1.28 -24.71
CA GLY A 135 0.78 1.47 -24.05
C GLY A 135 0.43 2.95 -23.87
N ARG A 136 -0.48 3.49 -24.70
CA ARG A 136 -1.13 4.79 -24.46
C ARG A 136 -1.64 4.85 -23.02
N PHE A 137 -1.24 5.87 -22.25
CA PHE A 137 -1.82 6.15 -20.94
C PHE A 137 -3.34 6.21 -21.07
N GLY A 138 -4.00 5.14 -20.60
CA GLY A 138 -5.40 4.88 -20.85
C GLY A 138 -6.27 6.02 -20.31
N HIS A 139 -7.10 6.54 -21.20
CA HIS A 139 -8.25 7.36 -20.89
C HIS A 139 -9.06 6.68 -19.78
N ASN A 140 -9.32 7.40 -18.69
CA ASN A 140 -10.17 6.92 -17.61
C ASN A 140 -11.59 6.72 -18.21
N PRO A 141 -12.16 5.51 -18.28
CA PRO A 141 -13.59 5.41 -18.52
C PRO A 141 -14.28 6.04 -17.30
N GLU A 142 -15.12 7.03 -17.58
CA GLU A 142 -15.93 7.75 -16.59
C GLU A 142 -16.56 6.75 -15.60
N PRO A 143 -16.54 7.02 -14.28
CA PRO A 143 -17.23 6.16 -13.33
C PRO A 143 -18.71 6.06 -13.74
N PRO A 144 -19.33 4.87 -13.67
CA PRO A 144 -20.75 4.75 -13.97
C PRO A 144 -21.54 5.71 -13.07
N PRO A 145 -22.57 6.40 -13.60
CA PRO A 145 -23.37 7.31 -12.79
C PRO A 145 -23.94 6.53 -11.60
N ALA A 146 -23.92 7.17 -10.43
CA ALA A 146 -24.46 6.64 -9.19
C ALA A 146 -25.98 6.39 -9.33
N GLY A 147 -26.32 5.24 -9.92
CA GLY A 147 -27.67 4.70 -10.00
C GLY A 147 -27.87 3.70 -8.88
N GLU A 148 -28.61 4.16 -7.86
CA GLU A 148 -29.42 3.37 -6.93
C GLU A 148 -28.83 2.04 -6.44
N LEU A 149 -28.19 2.10 -5.28
CA LEU A 149 -28.16 0.99 -4.34
C LEU A 149 -29.60 0.65 -3.95
N THR A 150 -30.28 -0.20 -4.72
CA THR A 150 -31.45 -0.91 -4.18
C THR A 150 -30.95 -1.84 -3.07
N PRO A 151 -31.44 -1.73 -1.82
CA PRO A 151 -31.11 -2.69 -0.78
C PRO A 151 -31.60 -4.08 -1.19
N PRO A 152 -30.94 -5.16 -0.75
CA PRO A 152 -31.40 -6.51 -1.05
C PRO A 152 -32.78 -6.72 -0.41
N ALA A 153 -33.75 -7.04 -1.26
CA ALA A 153 -35.09 -7.41 -0.84
C ALA A 153 -35.02 -8.56 0.17
N GLU A 154 -35.62 -8.31 1.33
CA GLU A 154 -35.87 -9.28 2.38
C GLU A 154 -36.51 -10.55 1.82
N ALA A 155 -36.13 -11.65 2.45
CA ALA A 155 -36.62 -12.98 2.21
C ALA A 155 -38.16 -13.03 2.16
N VAL A 156 -38.63 -13.71 1.12
CA VAL A 156 -39.97 -14.23 0.89
C VAL A 156 -40.71 -14.53 2.20
N ALA A 157 -41.67 -13.67 2.53
CA ALA A 157 -42.70 -13.98 3.51
C ALA A 157 -43.70 -14.95 2.87
N GLU A 158 -43.70 -16.16 3.41
CA GLU A 158 -44.68 -17.21 3.16
C GLU A 158 -46.10 -16.72 3.51
N SER A 159 -46.99 -16.70 2.52
CA SER A 159 -48.38 -16.27 2.70
C SER A 159 -49.18 -17.35 3.45
N PRO A 160 -49.96 -17.00 4.50
CA PRO A 160 -50.79 -17.97 5.20
C PRO A 160 -52.05 -18.34 4.39
N ALA A 161 -52.44 -19.61 4.45
CA ALA A 161 -53.65 -20.16 3.87
C ALA A 161 -54.93 -19.56 4.52
N PRO A 162 -56.05 -19.45 3.79
CA PRO A 162 -57.30 -18.91 4.34
C PRO A 162 -57.99 -19.91 5.31
N PRO A 163 -58.71 -19.41 6.34
CA PRO A 163 -59.40 -20.25 7.31
C PRO A 163 -60.71 -20.84 6.73
N PRO A 164 -61.10 -22.08 7.11
CA PRO A 164 -62.41 -22.62 6.77
C PRO A 164 -63.51 -21.98 7.63
N GLU A 165 -64.56 -21.49 6.95
CA GLU A 165 -65.80 -20.99 7.55
C GLU A 165 -66.49 -22.04 8.45
N GLN A 166 -66.88 -21.59 9.63
CA GLN A 166 -67.78 -22.32 10.52
C GLN A 166 -69.18 -22.37 9.89
N ARG A 167 -69.71 -23.58 9.68
CA ARG A 167 -71.18 -23.80 9.72
C ARG A 167 -71.51 -24.50 11.04
N GLN A 168 -72.21 -23.78 11.91
CA GLN A 168 -72.79 -24.28 13.15
C GLN A 168 -74.06 -25.09 12.89
N ALA A 169 -74.34 -25.99 13.85
CA ALA A 169 -75.63 -26.52 14.28
C ALA A 169 -76.42 -27.38 13.26
N THR A 170 -76.73 -28.63 13.61
CA THR A 170 -77.81 -29.01 14.54
C THR A 170 -77.58 -30.45 15.01
#